data_AF-A0A126VKK2-F1
#
_entry.id   AF-A0A126VKK2-F1
#
_cell.length_a   1.000
_cell.length_b   1.000
_cell.length_c   1.000
_cell.angle_alpha   90.00
_cell.angle_beta   90.00
_cell.angle_gamma   90.00
#
_symmetry.space_group_name_H-M   'P 1'
#
loop_
_entity.id
_entity.type
_entity.pdbx_description
1 polymer ?
#
loop_
_entity_poly.entity_id
_entity_poly.type
_entity_poly.pdbx_seq_one_letter_code
_entity_poly.pdbx_strand_id
1 'polypeptide(L)'
;MDQFLPFSRPAIGDEEIAAVGKVLTSGWITTGPQNQQLEADFCRTFGCRHAVAVSSATAGMHITLMALGIGPGDEVITPSQTWVSTLNMIELLGATPVMIDVDRETLMVSAAAVEAAITPRTKAIVPVHYAGAPLPLDALREVAQRHQLPLIEDAAHAVGARYQGEWVGARGTAIFSFHAIKNLTCAEGGLIATDDAELAERVRRLKFHGLGVDAFDRQTQGRTPQAEVVEPGYKYNLSDIHAAIAVVQLARLPQLNARRKALAERYLQALQGTPFLPLGLPDYPHDHAWHLFMVRVDAERCGFDRDTLMARLKALGIGTGLHFRAAHTQKFYRERYPQLRLPHTEWNSARLCTLPLFPDMSEADVDRVVSALFSLLEASRVAG
;
A
#
# COMPACT_ATOMS: atom_id res chain seq x y z
N MET A 1 -11.65 25.91 -21.02
CA MET A 1 -10.52 25.92 -20.07
C MET A 1 -10.25 24.47 -19.73
N ASP A 2 -9.23 23.86 -20.30
CA ASP A 2 -8.96 22.44 -20.07
C ASP A 2 -8.62 22.21 -18.60
N GLN A 3 -9.51 21.49 -17.93
CA GLN A 3 -9.38 21.18 -16.50
C GLN A 3 -8.13 20.32 -16.31
N PHE A 4 -7.27 20.71 -15.35
CA PHE A 4 -6.12 19.92 -14.95
C PHE A 4 -6.56 18.50 -14.55
N LEU A 5 -5.97 17.47 -15.17
CA LEU A 5 -6.21 16.07 -14.85
C LEU A 5 -5.24 15.66 -13.74
N PRO A 6 -5.67 15.50 -12.47
CA PRO A 6 -4.76 15.13 -11.39
C PRO A 6 -4.26 13.70 -11.56
N PHE A 7 -3.14 13.37 -10.91
CA PHE A 7 -2.65 11.99 -10.85
C PHE A 7 -3.66 11.06 -10.11
N SER A 8 -4.29 11.55 -9.05
CA SER A 8 -5.27 10.81 -8.26
C SER A 8 -6.32 11.75 -7.69
N ARG A 9 -7.56 11.26 -7.58
CA ARG A 9 -8.68 11.91 -6.90
C ARG A 9 -9.45 10.85 -6.10
N PRO A 10 -9.77 11.09 -4.83
CA PRO A 10 -10.59 10.15 -4.05
C PRO A 10 -12.02 10.13 -4.60
N ALA A 11 -12.61 8.94 -4.73
CA ALA A 11 -13.97 8.74 -5.25
C ALA A 11 -15.02 8.82 -4.12
N ILE A 12 -15.24 10.02 -3.60
CA ILE A 12 -16.18 10.31 -2.51
C ILE A 12 -17.50 10.84 -3.08
N GLY A 13 -18.64 10.34 -2.59
CA GLY A 13 -19.97 10.78 -2.97
C GLY A 13 -20.89 11.05 -1.78
N ASP A 14 -22.18 11.18 -2.07
CA ASP A 14 -23.21 11.52 -1.07
C ASP A 14 -23.35 10.47 0.04
N GLU A 15 -23.06 9.20 -0.27
CA GLU A 15 -23.12 8.10 0.71
C GLU A 15 -22.08 8.27 1.83
N GLU A 16 -20.83 8.60 1.49
CA GLU A 16 -19.79 8.88 2.49
C GLU A 16 -20.12 10.15 3.30
N ILE A 17 -20.62 11.20 2.64
CA ILE A 17 -21.00 12.46 3.30
C ILE A 17 -22.12 12.20 4.31
N ALA A 18 -23.15 11.45 3.92
CA ALA A 18 -24.25 11.09 4.79
C ALA A 18 -23.79 10.20 5.97
N ALA A 19 -22.88 9.26 5.71
CA ALA A 19 -22.32 8.40 6.76
C ALA A 19 -21.54 9.21 7.82
N VAL A 20 -20.70 10.16 7.38
CA VAL A 20 -20.01 11.08 8.29
C VAL A 20 -21.00 11.97 9.05
N GLY A 21 -22.04 12.49 8.38
CA GLY A 21 -23.08 13.29 9.01
C GLY A 21 -23.78 12.56 10.16
N LYS A 22 -24.05 11.25 10.01
CA LYS A 22 -24.60 10.39 11.08
C LYS A 22 -23.63 10.25 12.26
N VAL A 23 -22.34 10.10 12.00
CA VAL A 23 -21.33 10.01 13.07
C VAL A 23 -21.28 11.32 13.87
N LEU A 24 -21.27 12.47 13.19
CA LEU A 24 -21.16 13.78 13.83
C LEU A 24 -22.36 14.10 14.73
N THR A 25 -23.55 13.56 14.44
CA THR A 25 -24.74 13.72 15.28
C THR A 25 -24.92 12.64 16.34
N SER A 26 -24.10 11.57 16.33
CA SER A 26 -24.25 10.41 17.24
C SER A 26 -23.62 10.58 18.62
N GLY A 27 -22.66 11.51 18.76
CA GLY A 27 -21.81 11.63 19.95
C GLY A 27 -20.56 10.73 19.98
N TRP A 28 -20.42 9.79 19.03
CA TRP A 28 -19.26 8.90 18.90
C TRP A 28 -18.34 9.33 17.75
N ILE A 29 -17.56 10.40 17.95
CA ILE A 29 -16.71 10.97 16.89
C ILE A 29 -15.28 10.40 16.83
N THR A 30 -14.86 9.63 17.85
CA THR A 30 -13.60 8.85 17.85
C THR A 30 -13.91 7.37 17.69
N THR A 31 -13.02 6.44 18.08
CA THR A 31 -13.27 5.00 17.97
C THR A 31 -14.59 4.60 18.63
N GLY A 32 -15.47 3.95 17.87
CA GLY A 32 -16.81 3.55 18.27
C GLY A 32 -17.40 2.49 17.33
N PRO A 33 -18.73 2.44 17.16
CA PRO A 33 -19.42 1.41 16.37
C PRO A 33 -18.98 1.29 14.90
N GLN A 34 -18.57 2.38 14.24
CA GLN A 34 -18.16 2.32 12.83
C GLN A 34 -16.85 1.57 12.64
N ASN A 35 -15.94 1.65 13.63
CA ASN A 35 -14.71 0.86 13.62
C ASN A 35 -15.01 -0.64 13.70
N GLN A 36 -15.94 -1.06 14.56
CA GLN A 36 -16.35 -2.47 14.65
C GLN A 36 -17.01 -2.95 13.38
N GLN A 37 -17.89 -2.13 12.80
CA GLN A 37 -18.52 -2.45 11.53
C GLN A 37 -17.47 -2.65 10.43
N LEU A 38 -16.50 -1.73 10.33
CA LEU A 38 -15.39 -1.83 9.38
C LEU A 38 -14.59 -3.12 9.56
N GLU A 39 -14.18 -3.42 10.80
CA GLU A 39 -13.39 -4.63 11.11
C GLU A 39 -14.18 -5.91 10.78
N ALA A 40 -15.46 -5.97 11.17
CA ALA A 40 -16.33 -7.12 10.88
C ALA A 40 -16.60 -7.30 9.38
N ASP A 41 -16.86 -6.21 8.66
CA ASP A 41 -17.08 -6.23 7.21
C ASP A 41 -15.83 -6.66 6.46
N PHE A 42 -14.66 -6.22 6.90
CA PHE A 42 -13.39 -6.61 6.31
C PHE A 42 -13.16 -8.12 6.45
N CYS A 43 -13.32 -8.67 7.67
CA CYS A 43 -13.23 -10.12 7.91
C CYS A 43 -14.22 -10.91 7.04
N ARG A 44 -15.49 -10.46 6.98
CA ARG A 44 -16.52 -11.11 6.18
C ARG A 44 -16.23 -11.07 4.68
N THR A 45 -15.64 -9.99 4.18
CA THR A 45 -15.37 -9.80 2.75
C THR A 45 -14.15 -10.59 2.29
N PHE A 46 -13.06 -10.54 3.08
CA PHE A 46 -11.76 -11.06 2.67
C PHE A 46 -11.36 -12.38 3.35
N GLY A 47 -12.10 -12.82 4.37
CA GLY A 47 -11.93 -14.12 5.02
C GLY A 47 -10.88 -14.19 6.12
N CYS A 48 -10.20 -13.08 6.44
CA CYS A 48 -9.29 -13.03 7.60
C CYS A 48 -10.08 -13.23 8.91
N ARG A 49 -9.41 -13.77 9.94
CA ARG A 49 -10.07 -14.01 11.25
C ARG A 49 -10.19 -12.74 12.07
N HIS A 50 -9.16 -11.91 12.05
CA HIS A 50 -9.10 -10.67 12.81
C HIS A 50 -8.75 -9.51 11.89
N ALA A 51 -9.44 -8.40 12.08
CA ALA A 51 -9.16 -7.12 11.44
C ALA A 51 -9.04 -6.05 12.53
N VAL A 52 -8.02 -5.21 12.47
CA VAL A 52 -7.78 -4.14 13.46
C VAL A 52 -7.57 -2.82 12.73
N ALA A 53 -8.55 -1.91 12.85
CA ALA A 53 -8.49 -0.59 12.26
C ALA A 53 -7.51 0.32 13.02
N VAL A 54 -6.67 1.04 12.28
CA VAL A 54 -5.61 1.91 12.78
C VAL A 54 -5.59 3.23 12.02
N SER A 55 -4.95 4.25 12.58
CA SER A 55 -4.91 5.60 12.01
C SER A 55 -4.10 5.72 10.71
N SER A 56 -3.24 4.76 10.40
CA SER A 56 -2.53 4.64 9.12
C SER A 56 -1.92 3.25 8.95
N ALA A 57 -1.60 2.85 7.71
CA ALA A 57 -0.79 1.64 7.48
C ALA A 57 0.61 1.73 8.12
N THR A 58 1.22 2.93 8.18
CA THR A 58 2.49 3.15 8.89
C THR A 58 2.37 2.82 10.38
N ALA A 59 1.30 3.30 11.02
CA ALA A 59 1.01 2.99 12.41
C ALA A 59 0.78 1.48 12.60
N GLY A 60 0.04 0.84 11.69
CA GLY A 60 -0.17 -0.60 11.68
C GLY A 60 1.14 -1.38 11.57
N MET A 61 2.01 -1.01 10.64
CA MET A 61 3.34 -1.63 10.46
C MET A 61 4.18 -1.51 11.74
N HIS A 62 4.21 -0.33 12.34
CA HIS A 62 4.95 -0.08 13.58
C HIS A 62 4.52 -1.03 14.71
N ILE A 63 3.23 -1.04 15.05
CA ILE A 63 2.74 -1.84 16.18
C ILE A 63 2.73 -3.33 15.86
N THR A 64 2.64 -3.73 14.59
CA THR A 64 2.76 -5.14 14.19
C THR A 64 4.18 -5.64 14.42
N LEU A 65 5.19 -4.90 13.96
CA LEU A 65 6.60 -5.25 14.20
C LEU A 65 6.93 -5.24 15.70
N MET A 66 6.44 -4.25 16.45
CA MET A 66 6.61 -4.20 17.91
C MET A 66 5.92 -5.39 18.61
N ALA A 67 4.71 -5.74 18.19
CA ALA A 67 3.97 -6.89 18.75
C ALA A 67 4.66 -8.23 18.48
N LEU A 68 5.43 -8.33 17.38
CA LEU A 68 6.30 -9.46 17.08
C LEU A 68 7.65 -9.42 17.82
N GLY A 69 7.89 -8.39 18.64
CA GLY A 69 9.11 -8.25 19.43
C GLY A 69 10.33 -7.76 18.65
N ILE A 70 10.14 -7.20 17.46
CA ILE A 70 11.24 -6.65 16.64
C ILE A 70 11.91 -5.48 17.38
N GLY A 71 13.24 -5.54 17.50
CA GLY A 71 14.00 -4.51 18.18
C GLY A 71 15.50 -4.49 17.84
N PRO A 72 16.33 -3.90 18.72
CA PRO A 72 17.77 -3.78 18.51
C PRO A 72 18.47 -5.12 18.27
N GLY A 73 19.23 -5.20 17.18
CA GLY A 73 19.96 -6.39 16.78
C GLY A 73 19.20 -7.33 15.84
N ASP A 74 17.91 -7.09 15.63
CA ASP A 74 17.11 -7.85 14.67
C ASP A 74 17.25 -7.29 13.25
N GLU A 75 17.01 -8.17 12.28
CA GLU A 75 16.93 -7.85 10.85
C GLU A 75 15.51 -8.08 10.33
N VAL A 76 15.01 -7.15 9.51
CA VAL A 76 13.73 -7.28 8.81
C VAL A 76 13.96 -7.14 7.31
N ILE A 77 13.64 -8.19 6.55
CA ILE A 77 13.85 -8.22 5.10
C ILE A 77 12.69 -7.50 4.40
N THR A 78 12.98 -6.57 3.50
CA THR A 78 11.97 -5.84 2.71
C THR A 78 12.59 -5.30 1.42
N PRO A 79 11.86 -5.10 0.31
CA PRO A 79 12.44 -4.46 -0.87
C PRO A 79 12.84 -3.01 -0.59
N SER A 80 13.88 -2.51 -1.26
CA SER A 80 14.11 -1.06 -1.32
C SER A 80 13.11 -0.33 -2.23
N GLN A 81 12.46 -1.03 -3.16
CA GLN A 81 11.43 -0.49 -4.03
C GLN A 81 10.10 -0.47 -3.27
N THR A 82 9.98 0.44 -2.30
CA THR A 82 8.81 0.57 -1.43
C THR A 82 8.65 2.03 -0.97
N TRP A 83 7.53 2.34 -0.32
CA TRP A 83 7.38 3.60 0.41
C TRP A 83 8.22 3.57 1.70
N VAL A 84 8.85 4.71 2.01
CA VAL A 84 9.86 4.80 3.07
C VAL A 84 9.32 4.50 4.48
N SER A 85 8.01 4.50 4.69
CA SER A 85 7.41 4.22 6.01
C SER A 85 7.83 2.87 6.55
N THR A 86 7.88 1.83 5.72
CA THR A 86 8.22 0.46 6.16
C THR A 86 9.62 0.41 6.74
N LEU A 87 10.59 1.00 6.03
CA LEU A 87 11.98 1.10 6.48
C LEU A 87 12.11 1.99 7.73
N ASN A 88 11.41 3.11 7.77
CA ASN A 88 11.44 4.01 8.92
C ASN A 88 10.96 3.29 10.19
N MET A 89 9.91 2.46 10.11
CA MET A 89 9.41 1.76 11.29
C MET A 89 10.39 0.71 11.79
N ILE A 90 11.10 0.02 10.88
CA ILE A 90 12.18 -0.92 11.25
C ILE A 90 13.31 -0.18 11.98
N GLU A 91 13.80 0.94 11.41
CA GLU A 91 14.88 1.73 12.01
C GLU A 91 14.48 2.37 13.35
N LEU A 92 13.25 2.87 13.48
CA LEU A 92 12.75 3.48 14.72
C LEU A 92 12.61 2.47 15.87
N LEU A 93 12.38 1.20 15.56
CA LEU A 93 12.42 0.11 16.54
C LEU A 93 13.86 -0.31 16.92
N GLY A 94 14.87 0.26 16.26
CA GLY A 94 16.28 -0.09 16.46
C GLY A 94 16.73 -1.33 15.68
N ALA A 95 15.85 -1.94 14.88
CA ALA A 95 16.17 -3.06 14.01
C ALA A 95 16.86 -2.58 12.71
N THR A 96 17.42 -3.52 11.96
CA THR A 96 18.10 -3.26 10.69
C THR A 96 17.22 -3.67 9.50
N PRO A 97 16.78 -2.75 8.63
CA PRO A 97 16.14 -3.14 7.37
C PRO A 97 17.16 -3.78 6.43
N VAL A 98 16.96 -5.06 6.13
CA VAL A 98 17.71 -5.77 5.09
C VAL A 98 16.98 -5.53 3.76
N MET A 99 17.41 -4.47 3.08
CA MET A 99 16.86 -4.04 1.80
C MET A 99 17.34 -4.95 0.67
N ILE A 100 16.40 -5.61 -0.02
CA ILE A 100 16.69 -6.48 -1.16
C ILE A 100 16.19 -5.90 -2.48
N ASP A 101 16.71 -6.46 -3.58
CA ASP A 101 16.34 -6.05 -4.93
C ASP A 101 14.98 -6.64 -5.32
N VAL A 102 14.41 -6.13 -6.41
CA VAL A 102 13.13 -6.59 -6.95
C VAL A 102 13.30 -7.19 -8.34
N ASP A 103 12.33 -8.01 -8.73
CA ASP A 103 12.17 -8.36 -10.13
C ASP A 103 11.99 -7.09 -10.99
N ARG A 104 12.72 -7.04 -12.10
CA ARG A 104 12.80 -5.83 -12.92
C ARG A 104 11.47 -5.46 -13.55
N GLU A 105 10.63 -6.45 -13.87
CA GLU A 105 9.39 -6.28 -14.62
C GLU A 105 8.20 -5.99 -13.70
N THR A 106 8.05 -6.73 -12.61
CA THR A 106 6.92 -6.65 -11.68
C THR A 106 7.15 -5.72 -10.49
N LEU A 107 8.42 -5.40 -10.18
CA LEU A 107 8.84 -4.64 -8.99
C LEU A 107 8.54 -5.32 -7.65
N MET A 108 8.30 -6.62 -7.67
CA MET A 108 8.09 -7.43 -6.48
C MET A 108 9.33 -8.26 -6.16
N VAL A 109 9.48 -8.64 -4.90
CA VAL A 109 10.57 -9.54 -4.46
C VAL A 109 10.29 -10.98 -4.85
N SER A 110 11.34 -11.75 -5.15
CA SER A 110 11.23 -13.19 -5.33
C SER A 110 11.51 -13.93 -4.01
N ALA A 111 10.92 -15.11 -3.84
CA ALA A 111 11.18 -15.96 -2.68
C ALA A 111 12.66 -16.34 -2.56
N ALA A 112 13.34 -16.57 -3.69
CA ALA A 112 14.77 -16.87 -3.71
C ALA A 112 15.63 -15.69 -3.22
N ALA A 113 15.31 -14.45 -3.61
CA ALA A 113 16.01 -13.26 -3.14
C ALA A 113 15.78 -13.02 -1.63
N VAL A 114 14.56 -13.31 -1.15
CA VAL A 114 14.25 -13.30 0.28
C VAL A 114 15.07 -14.34 1.02
N GLU A 115 15.05 -15.60 0.58
CA GLU A 115 15.76 -16.72 1.23
C GLU A 115 17.27 -16.47 1.30
N ALA A 116 17.87 -15.95 0.22
CA ALA A 116 19.29 -15.59 0.17
C ALA A 116 19.69 -14.47 1.14
N ALA A 117 18.75 -13.63 1.57
CA ALA A 117 19.00 -12.53 2.49
C ALA A 117 18.80 -12.92 3.97
N ILE A 118 18.32 -14.14 4.26
CA ILE A 118 18.10 -14.61 5.63
C ILE A 118 19.44 -14.82 6.35
N THR A 119 19.53 -14.30 7.56
CA THR A 119 20.64 -14.51 8.49
C THR A 119 20.10 -14.98 9.85
N PRO A 120 20.96 -15.40 10.81
CA PRO A 120 20.53 -15.70 12.17
C PRO A 120 19.86 -14.52 12.92
N ARG A 121 20.04 -13.29 12.44
CA ARG A 121 19.40 -12.08 13.00
C ARG A 121 18.05 -11.78 12.36
N THR A 122 17.69 -12.42 11.26
CA THR A 122 16.40 -12.17 10.61
C THR A 122 15.25 -12.58 11.52
N LYS A 123 14.29 -11.67 11.72
CA LYS A 123 13.11 -11.88 12.56
C LYS A 123 11.78 -11.65 11.87
N ALA A 124 11.76 -11.02 10.69
CA ALA A 124 10.54 -10.85 9.92
C ALA A 124 10.85 -10.60 8.43
N ILE A 125 9.86 -10.88 7.59
CA ILE A 125 9.87 -10.58 6.16
C ILE A 125 8.66 -9.70 5.83
N VAL A 126 8.89 -8.56 5.20
CA VAL A 126 7.87 -7.58 4.80
C VAL A 126 7.93 -7.35 3.29
N PRO A 127 7.34 -8.24 2.47
CA PRO A 127 7.25 -8.03 1.03
C PRO A 127 6.10 -7.05 0.70
N VAL A 128 6.13 -6.47 -0.50
CA VAL A 128 5.18 -5.43 -0.92
C VAL A 128 4.38 -5.90 -2.13
N HIS A 129 3.06 -5.82 -2.02
CA HIS A 129 2.16 -5.99 -3.17
C HIS A 129 2.22 -4.75 -4.07
N TYR A 130 3.19 -4.72 -4.97
CA TYR A 130 3.53 -3.49 -5.69
C TYR A 130 2.46 -3.08 -6.71
N ALA A 131 2.16 -1.78 -6.79
CA ALA A 131 1.14 -1.17 -7.65
C ALA A 131 -0.29 -1.75 -7.56
N GLY A 132 -0.53 -2.73 -6.67
CA GLY A 132 -1.78 -3.47 -6.50
C GLY A 132 -1.82 -4.84 -7.16
N ALA A 133 -0.71 -5.32 -7.72
CA ALA A 133 -0.56 -6.71 -8.13
C ALA A 133 -0.25 -7.58 -6.90
N PRO A 134 -0.84 -8.77 -6.78
CA PRO A 134 -0.55 -9.66 -5.65
C PRO A 134 0.82 -10.33 -5.82
N LEU A 135 1.48 -10.60 -4.70
CA LEU A 135 2.78 -11.29 -4.63
C LEU A 135 2.62 -12.78 -4.96
N PRO A 136 3.70 -13.50 -5.31
CA PRO A 136 3.70 -14.96 -5.40
C PRO A 136 3.66 -15.58 -3.99
N LEU A 137 2.50 -15.56 -3.35
CA LEU A 137 2.37 -15.80 -1.91
C LEU A 137 2.76 -17.21 -1.49
N ASP A 138 2.51 -18.25 -2.29
CA ASP A 138 2.84 -19.62 -1.88
C ASP A 138 4.35 -19.81 -1.68
N ALA A 139 5.17 -19.34 -2.63
CA ALA A 139 6.63 -19.45 -2.53
C ALA A 139 7.19 -18.62 -1.36
N LEU A 140 6.64 -17.43 -1.10
CA LEU A 140 7.05 -16.59 0.03
C LEU A 140 6.66 -17.21 1.38
N ARG A 141 5.45 -17.76 1.47
CA ARG A 141 4.95 -18.46 2.67
C ARG A 141 5.76 -19.73 2.94
N GLU A 142 6.16 -20.47 1.91
CA GLU A 142 7.02 -21.64 2.06
C GLU A 142 8.39 -21.27 2.67
N VAL A 143 9.06 -20.24 2.14
CA VAL A 143 10.33 -19.75 2.70
C VAL A 143 10.15 -19.28 4.14
N ALA A 144 9.13 -18.46 4.40
CA ALA A 144 8.82 -17.97 5.75
C ALA A 144 8.59 -19.13 6.74
N GLN A 145 7.82 -20.15 6.35
CA GLN A 145 7.56 -21.32 7.18
C GLN A 145 8.83 -22.14 7.44
N ARG A 146 9.64 -22.41 6.42
CA ARG A 146 10.89 -23.18 6.52
C ARG A 146 11.87 -22.55 7.53
N HIS A 147 11.91 -21.22 7.58
CA HIS A 147 12.78 -20.46 8.47
C HIS A 147 12.10 -19.99 9.76
N GLN A 148 10.82 -20.32 9.96
CA GLN A 148 10.03 -19.91 11.13
C GLN A 148 10.00 -18.38 11.32
N LEU A 149 9.91 -17.64 10.21
CA LEU A 149 9.87 -16.19 10.18
C LEU A 149 8.44 -15.70 9.93
N PRO A 150 7.92 -14.74 10.72
CA PRO A 150 6.72 -13.99 10.38
C PRO A 150 6.82 -13.36 8.98
N LEU A 151 5.78 -13.58 8.18
CA LEU A 151 5.56 -12.92 6.90
C LEU A 151 4.46 -11.86 7.07
N ILE A 152 4.80 -10.59 6.87
CA ILE A 152 3.87 -9.47 6.98
C ILE A 152 3.70 -8.84 5.60
N GLU A 153 2.59 -9.11 4.94
CA GLU A 153 2.26 -8.56 3.63
C GLU A 153 2.02 -7.03 3.73
N ASP A 154 2.89 -6.21 3.13
CA ASP A 154 2.57 -4.79 2.90
C ASP A 154 1.60 -4.71 1.71
N ALA A 155 0.31 -4.70 2.06
CA ALA A 155 -0.82 -4.69 1.15
C ALA A 155 -1.41 -3.28 0.96
N ALA A 156 -0.63 -2.23 1.21
CA ALA A 156 -1.09 -0.84 1.11
C ALA A 156 -1.69 -0.48 -0.26
N HIS A 157 -1.35 -1.22 -1.32
CA HIS A 157 -1.85 -1.03 -2.69
C HIS A 157 -2.82 -2.13 -3.16
N ALA A 158 -3.09 -3.15 -2.35
CA ALA A 158 -3.63 -4.42 -2.84
C ALA A 158 -5.00 -4.79 -2.24
N VAL A 159 -5.72 -3.83 -1.66
CA VAL A 159 -7.09 -4.08 -1.19
C VAL A 159 -7.99 -4.52 -2.36
N GLY A 160 -8.57 -5.70 -2.24
CA GLY A 160 -9.36 -6.33 -3.30
C GLY A 160 -8.55 -7.00 -4.42
N ALA A 161 -7.25 -7.26 -4.24
CA ALA A 161 -6.47 -8.13 -5.13
C ALA A 161 -6.61 -9.61 -4.73
N ARG A 162 -6.40 -10.53 -5.69
CA ARG A 162 -6.39 -11.98 -5.43
C ARG A 162 -5.18 -12.69 -6.02
N TYR A 163 -4.55 -13.55 -5.24
CA TYR A 163 -3.53 -14.49 -5.70
C TYR A 163 -4.15 -15.89 -5.84
N GLN A 164 -4.13 -16.48 -7.04
CA GLN A 164 -4.70 -17.81 -7.30
C GLN A 164 -6.11 -18.02 -6.73
N GLY A 165 -6.96 -16.98 -6.81
CA GLY A 165 -8.33 -17.01 -6.29
C GLY A 165 -8.45 -16.73 -4.78
N GLU A 166 -7.37 -16.67 -4.02
CA GLU A 166 -7.35 -16.26 -2.61
C GLU A 166 -7.21 -14.73 -2.49
N TRP A 167 -7.99 -14.09 -1.62
CA TRP A 167 -7.83 -12.67 -1.33
C TRP A 167 -6.49 -12.38 -0.65
N VAL A 168 -5.83 -11.30 -1.05
CA VAL A 168 -4.71 -10.74 -0.27
C VAL A 168 -5.20 -10.43 1.14
N GLY A 169 -4.43 -10.87 2.16
CA GLY A 169 -4.80 -10.75 3.57
C GLY A 169 -5.81 -11.77 4.11
N ALA A 170 -6.28 -12.74 3.32
CA ALA A 170 -7.15 -13.82 3.83
C ALA A 170 -6.44 -14.76 4.83
N ARG A 171 -5.13 -14.95 4.65
CA ARG A 171 -4.28 -15.89 5.40
C ARG A 171 -2.98 -15.20 5.79
N GLY A 172 -2.46 -15.51 6.98
CA GLY A 172 -1.30 -14.81 7.54
C GLY A 172 -1.63 -13.37 7.92
N THR A 173 -0.62 -12.50 7.93
CA THR A 173 -0.76 -11.10 8.35
C THR A 173 -0.55 -10.16 7.16
N ALA A 174 -1.50 -9.25 6.94
CA ALA A 174 -1.43 -8.21 5.90
C ALA A 174 -1.82 -6.84 6.45
N ILE A 175 -1.19 -5.78 5.94
CA ILE A 175 -1.44 -4.41 6.36
C ILE A 175 -1.91 -3.57 5.17
N PHE A 176 -3.10 -3.01 5.30
CA PHE A 176 -3.76 -2.20 4.28
C PHE A 176 -3.69 -0.72 4.63
N SER A 177 -3.63 0.13 3.61
CA SER A 177 -3.67 1.59 3.74
C SER A 177 -4.98 2.11 3.17
N PHE A 178 -5.61 3.01 3.92
CA PHE A 178 -6.81 3.75 3.52
C PHE A 178 -6.53 5.26 3.40
N HIS A 179 -5.29 5.62 3.07
CA HIS A 179 -4.91 6.99 2.77
C HIS A 179 -5.66 7.54 1.55
N ALA A 180 -5.78 8.86 1.44
CA ALA A 180 -6.54 9.62 0.43
C ALA A 180 -6.42 9.11 -1.02
N ILE A 181 -5.25 8.62 -1.43
CA ILE A 181 -5.01 8.15 -2.81
C ILE A 181 -5.29 6.66 -3.03
N LYS A 182 -5.54 5.87 -1.97
CA LYS A 182 -5.72 4.41 -2.03
C LYS A 182 -7.07 4.04 -2.64
N ASN A 183 -7.19 2.79 -3.10
CA ASN A 183 -8.39 2.30 -3.78
C ASN A 183 -9.63 2.30 -2.89
N LEU A 184 -9.43 1.99 -1.61
CA LEU A 184 -10.35 2.24 -0.51
C LEU A 184 -9.72 3.35 0.32
N THR A 185 -10.44 4.44 0.55
CA THR A 185 -9.92 5.59 1.32
C THR A 185 -10.83 5.94 2.50
N CYS A 186 -10.23 6.45 3.56
CA CYS A 186 -10.92 7.20 4.59
C CYS A 186 -10.15 8.47 4.95
N ALA A 187 -9.57 9.13 3.93
CA ALA A 187 -8.61 10.23 4.04
C ALA A 187 -7.28 9.80 4.70
N GLU A 188 -7.30 9.38 5.96
CA GLU A 188 -6.19 8.76 6.66
C GLU A 188 -6.69 7.53 7.42
N GLY A 189 -5.97 6.42 7.29
CA GLY A 189 -6.33 5.17 7.94
C GLY A 189 -5.55 3.97 7.43
N GLY A 190 -5.74 2.85 8.11
CA GLY A 190 -5.23 1.56 7.72
C GLY A 190 -5.92 0.44 8.49
N LEU A 191 -5.61 -0.79 8.13
CA LEU A 191 -6.18 -1.97 8.75
C LEU A 191 -5.16 -3.09 8.72
N ILE A 192 -4.99 -3.77 9.86
CA ILE A 192 -4.21 -5.00 9.97
C ILE A 192 -5.19 -6.16 9.88
N ALA A 193 -5.00 -7.05 8.91
CA ALA A 193 -5.70 -8.33 8.84
C ALA A 193 -4.75 -9.44 9.29
N THR A 194 -5.21 -10.33 10.15
CA THR A 194 -4.40 -11.46 10.62
C THR A 194 -5.26 -12.66 11.03
N ASP A 195 -4.70 -13.87 10.95
CA ASP A 195 -5.24 -15.09 11.52
C ASP A 195 -4.65 -15.44 12.90
N ASP A 196 -3.67 -14.67 13.37
CA ASP A 196 -3.06 -14.78 14.69
C ASP A 196 -3.83 -13.93 15.73
N ALA A 197 -4.53 -14.63 16.63
CA ALA A 197 -5.32 -14.01 17.69
C ALA A 197 -4.45 -13.28 18.73
N GLU A 198 -3.26 -13.81 19.06
CA GLU A 198 -2.37 -13.19 20.04
C GLU A 198 -1.80 -11.88 19.50
N LEU A 199 -1.40 -11.89 18.22
CA LEU A 199 -0.97 -10.69 17.51
C LEU A 199 -2.12 -9.66 17.45
N ALA A 200 -3.32 -10.07 17.06
CA ALA A 200 -4.49 -9.21 16.97
C ALA A 200 -4.79 -8.51 18.31
N GLU A 201 -4.80 -9.26 19.41
CA GLU A 201 -5.03 -8.71 20.74
C GLU A 201 -3.92 -7.73 21.16
N ARG A 202 -2.66 -8.09 20.91
CA ARG A 202 -1.54 -7.20 21.24
C ARG A 202 -1.57 -5.90 20.44
N VAL A 203 -1.87 -5.94 19.14
CA VAL A 203 -1.98 -4.71 18.34
C VAL A 203 -3.19 -3.85 18.75
N ARG A 204 -4.31 -4.45 19.19
CA ARG A 204 -5.45 -3.71 19.77
C ARG A 204 -5.07 -2.96 21.03
N ARG A 205 -4.27 -3.56 21.91
CA ARG A 205 -3.73 -2.85 23.09
C ARG A 205 -2.76 -1.75 22.67
N LEU A 206 -1.75 -2.08 21.85
CA LEU A 206 -0.70 -1.15 21.44
C LEU A 206 -1.24 0.07 20.67
N LYS A 207 -2.30 -0.08 19.85
CA LYS A 207 -2.87 1.07 19.12
C LYS A 207 -3.51 2.12 20.03
N PHE A 208 -3.83 1.77 21.29
CA PHE A 208 -4.49 2.67 22.22
C PHE A 208 -3.87 2.60 23.62
N HIS A 209 -2.67 3.16 23.74
CA HIS A 209 -1.90 3.35 24.97
C HIS A 209 -1.50 2.07 25.73
N GLY A 210 -1.72 0.89 25.16
CA GLY A 210 -1.36 -0.40 25.76
C GLY A 210 -2.26 -0.77 26.95
N LEU A 211 -3.50 -0.31 26.90
CA LEU A 211 -4.52 -0.62 27.90
C LEU A 211 -4.96 -2.08 27.82
N GLY A 212 -5.10 -2.74 28.97
CA GLY A 212 -5.47 -4.16 29.06
C GLY A 212 -6.93 -4.49 28.71
N VAL A 213 -7.80 -3.49 28.56
CA VAL A 213 -9.21 -3.63 28.18
C VAL A 213 -9.51 -2.66 27.03
N ASP A 214 -10.18 -3.14 25.98
CA ASP A 214 -10.58 -2.30 24.86
C ASP A 214 -11.55 -1.20 25.36
N ALA A 215 -11.37 0.03 24.87
CA ALA A 215 -12.17 1.19 25.28
C ALA A 215 -13.67 1.02 24.99
N PHE A 216 -14.04 0.09 24.10
CA PHE A 216 -15.44 -0.21 23.78
C PHE A 216 -16.09 -1.33 24.62
N ASP A 217 -15.32 -2.16 25.34
CA ASP A 217 -15.88 -3.21 26.24
C ASP A 217 -16.55 -2.62 27.50
N ARG A 218 -16.91 -1.34 27.43
CA ARG A 218 -17.63 -0.56 28.45
C ARG A 218 -19.15 -0.75 28.37
N GLN A 219 -19.64 -1.80 27.68
CA GLN A 219 -21.06 -2.15 27.66
C GLN A 219 -21.56 -2.68 29.02
N THR A 220 -20.67 -3.06 29.94
CA THR A 220 -21.03 -3.27 31.33
C THR A 220 -21.30 -1.94 32.02
N GLN A 221 -22.57 -1.71 32.39
CA GLN A 221 -23.02 -0.62 33.24
C GLN A 221 -22.21 -0.58 34.55
N GLY A 222 -21.17 0.23 34.57
CA GLY A 222 -20.29 0.36 35.71
C GLY A 222 -19.00 1.01 35.27
N ARG A 223 -18.80 2.28 35.64
CA ARG A 223 -17.48 2.92 35.58
C ARG A 223 -16.60 2.23 36.61
N THR A 224 -16.06 1.07 36.29
CA THR A 224 -15.00 0.46 37.09
C THR A 224 -13.69 1.09 36.60
N PRO A 225 -13.02 1.93 37.40
CA PRO A 225 -11.84 2.65 36.96
C PRO A 225 -10.63 1.73 37.11
N GLN A 226 -10.23 1.07 36.03
CA GLN A 226 -8.90 0.45 35.95
C GLN A 226 -8.55 0.20 34.48
N ALA A 227 -8.31 1.29 33.74
CA ALA A 227 -7.53 1.21 32.52
C ALA A 227 -6.07 0.95 32.95
N GLU A 228 -5.73 -0.31 33.20
CA GLU A 228 -4.35 -0.70 33.49
C GLU A 228 -3.56 -0.64 32.18
N VAL A 229 -2.46 0.11 32.21
CA VAL A 229 -1.47 0.12 31.14
C VAL A 229 -0.59 -1.12 31.34
N VAL A 230 -0.82 -2.15 30.53
CA VAL A 230 -0.10 -3.44 30.62
C VAL A 230 1.28 -3.35 29.97
N GLU A 231 1.39 -2.56 28.90
CA GLU A 231 2.65 -2.21 28.24
C GLU A 231 2.55 -0.79 27.68
N PRO A 232 3.65 -0.03 27.51
CA PRO A 232 3.58 1.27 26.85
C PRO A 232 3.13 1.15 25.39
N GLY A 233 1.95 1.70 25.06
CA GLY A 233 1.43 1.75 23.69
C GLY A 233 1.42 3.15 23.07
N TYR A 234 0.77 3.25 21.90
CA TYR A 234 0.68 4.45 21.08
C TYR A 234 -0.75 4.98 20.95
N LYS A 235 -0.90 6.13 20.31
CA LYS A 235 -2.20 6.72 19.96
C LYS A 235 -2.44 6.56 18.45
N TYR A 236 -2.83 5.36 18.04
CA TYR A 236 -3.04 4.96 16.65
C TYR A 236 -4.44 4.42 16.36
N ASN A 237 -5.41 4.65 17.25
CA ASN A 237 -6.80 4.29 17.02
C ASN A 237 -7.42 5.14 15.89
N LEU A 238 -8.23 4.52 15.04
CA LEU A 238 -8.99 5.20 13.98
C LEU A 238 -10.28 5.79 14.55
N SER A 239 -10.69 6.99 14.11
CA SER A 239 -11.96 7.60 14.50
C SER A 239 -13.14 7.03 13.73
N ASP A 240 -14.35 7.07 14.30
CA ASP A 240 -15.56 6.67 13.57
C ASP A 240 -15.89 7.57 12.39
N ILE A 241 -15.40 8.82 12.38
CA ILE A 241 -15.51 9.71 11.21
C ILE A 241 -14.82 9.06 10.01
N HIS A 242 -13.58 8.60 10.18
CA HIS A 242 -12.84 7.94 9.11
C HIS A 242 -13.40 6.52 8.86
N ALA A 243 -13.72 5.76 9.91
CA ALA A 243 -14.27 4.42 9.74
C ALA A 243 -15.60 4.41 8.98
N ALA A 244 -16.48 5.40 9.18
CA ALA A 244 -17.72 5.53 8.42
C ALA A 244 -17.48 5.70 6.91
N ILE A 245 -16.46 6.49 6.52
CA ILE A 245 -16.05 6.62 5.12
C ILE A 245 -15.55 5.27 4.61
N ALA A 246 -14.70 4.58 5.38
CA ALA A 246 -14.13 3.29 5.01
C ALA A 246 -15.20 2.20 4.84
N VAL A 247 -16.24 2.17 5.68
CA VAL A 247 -17.36 1.21 5.58
C VAL A 247 -18.09 1.37 4.24
N VAL A 248 -18.41 2.61 3.86
CA VAL A 248 -19.07 2.89 2.57
C VAL A 248 -18.13 2.52 1.40
N GLN A 249 -16.86 2.93 1.47
CA GLN A 249 -15.87 2.65 0.44
C GLN A 249 -15.60 1.14 0.29
N LEU A 250 -15.62 0.37 1.38
CA LEU A 250 -15.48 -1.08 1.35
C LEU A 250 -16.62 -1.74 0.57
N ALA A 251 -17.87 -1.32 0.79
CA ALA A 251 -19.02 -1.81 0.05
C ALA A 251 -18.93 -1.47 -1.45
N ARG A 252 -18.39 -0.30 -1.79
CA ARG A 252 -18.20 0.16 -3.18
C ARG A 252 -16.95 -0.41 -3.85
N LEU A 253 -16.03 -1.01 -3.11
CA LEU A 253 -14.71 -1.42 -3.61
C LEU A 253 -14.75 -2.29 -4.88
N PRO A 254 -15.65 -3.29 -5.04
CA PRO A 254 -15.70 -4.09 -6.26
C PRO A 254 -15.92 -3.23 -7.53
N GLN A 255 -16.81 -2.24 -7.44
CA GLN A 255 -17.08 -1.31 -8.54
C GLN A 255 -15.89 -0.39 -8.80
N LEU A 256 -15.26 0.16 -7.75
CA LEU A 256 -14.12 1.06 -7.87
C LEU A 256 -12.91 0.35 -8.51
N ASN A 257 -12.62 -0.89 -8.09
CA ASN A 257 -11.54 -1.70 -8.68
C ASN A 257 -11.87 -2.13 -10.12
N ALA A 258 -13.13 -2.47 -10.42
CA ALA A 258 -13.55 -2.78 -11.80
C ALA A 258 -13.36 -1.57 -12.73
N ARG A 259 -13.66 -0.36 -12.26
CA ARG A 259 -13.45 0.86 -13.05
C ARG A 259 -11.97 1.13 -13.32
N ARG A 260 -11.11 0.96 -12.30
CA ARG A 260 -9.65 1.05 -12.46
C ARG A 260 -9.12 0.03 -13.46
N LYS A 261 -9.60 -1.21 -13.40
CA LYS A 261 -9.24 -2.28 -14.34
C LYS A 261 -9.55 -1.89 -15.80
N ALA A 262 -10.76 -1.43 -16.08
CA ALA A 262 -11.15 -1.02 -17.44
C ALA A 262 -10.26 0.12 -17.99
N LEU A 263 -9.92 1.10 -17.15
CA LEU A 263 -9.02 2.19 -17.53
C LEU A 263 -7.58 1.71 -17.78
N ALA A 264 -7.09 0.82 -16.92
CA ALA A 264 -5.76 0.22 -17.08
C ALA A 264 -5.66 -0.63 -18.34
N GLU A 265 -6.67 -1.44 -18.65
CA GLU A 265 -6.75 -2.23 -19.89
C GLU A 265 -6.69 -1.35 -21.14
N ARG A 266 -7.37 -0.19 -21.12
CA ARG A 266 -7.30 0.81 -22.20
C ARG A 266 -5.88 1.37 -22.35
N TYR A 267 -5.23 1.73 -21.25
CA TYR A 267 -3.83 2.16 -21.31
C TYR A 267 -2.90 1.07 -21.86
N LEU A 268 -3.05 -0.18 -21.40
CA LEU A 268 -2.25 -1.31 -21.89
C LEU A 268 -2.40 -1.47 -23.39
N GLN A 269 -3.64 -1.48 -23.90
CA GLN A 269 -3.93 -1.57 -25.33
C GLN A 269 -3.30 -0.42 -26.11
N ALA A 270 -3.48 0.82 -25.64
CA ALA A 270 -2.98 2.00 -26.32
C ALA A 270 -1.45 2.10 -26.33
N LEU A 271 -0.77 1.57 -25.31
CA LEU A 271 0.68 1.65 -25.17
C LEU A 271 1.43 0.45 -25.76
N GLN A 272 0.72 -0.51 -26.38
CA GLN A 272 1.35 -1.64 -27.07
C GLN A 272 2.29 -1.15 -28.19
N GLY A 273 3.51 -1.71 -28.23
CA GLY A 273 4.52 -1.38 -29.23
C GLY A 273 5.20 -0.02 -29.05
N THR A 274 4.84 0.74 -28.01
CA THR A 274 5.43 2.05 -27.72
C THR A 274 6.70 1.92 -26.89
N PRO A 275 7.58 2.95 -26.83
CA PRO A 275 8.73 2.94 -25.95
C PRO A 275 8.39 3.17 -24.46
N PHE A 276 7.16 3.57 -24.14
CA PHE A 276 6.68 3.62 -22.77
C PHE A 276 6.32 2.21 -22.32
N LEU A 277 7.06 1.67 -21.36
CA LEU A 277 6.90 0.27 -20.94
C LEU A 277 6.08 0.18 -19.66
N PRO A 278 4.83 -0.33 -19.68
CA PRO A 278 4.09 -0.63 -18.46
C PRO A 278 4.83 -1.61 -17.55
N LEU A 279 4.39 -1.74 -16.30
CA LEU A 279 4.85 -2.83 -15.43
C LEU A 279 4.49 -4.18 -16.05
N GLY A 280 5.38 -5.16 -15.90
CA GLY A 280 5.09 -6.54 -16.23
C GLY A 280 4.00 -7.06 -15.30
N LEU A 281 3.10 -7.87 -15.84
CA LEU A 281 2.07 -8.54 -15.05
C LEU A 281 2.60 -9.89 -14.56
N PRO A 282 2.22 -10.32 -13.34
CA PRO A 282 2.56 -11.66 -12.89
C PRO A 282 2.01 -12.74 -13.83
N ASP A 283 2.75 -13.84 -13.97
CA ASP A 283 2.44 -14.95 -14.88
C ASP A 283 1.55 -16.03 -14.25
N TYR A 284 1.19 -15.89 -12.97
CA TYR A 284 0.22 -16.73 -12.26
C TYR A 284 -1.20 -16.15 -12.30
N PRO A 285 -2.25 -16.97 -12.12
CA PRO A 285 -3.63 -16.46 -12.02
C PRO A 285 -3.78 -15.44 -10.89
N HIS A 286 -4.31 -14.26 -11.22
CA HIS A 286 -4.51 -13.19 -10.24
C HIS A 286 -5.60 -12.19 -10.62
N ASP A 287 -6.15 -11.51 -9.61
CA ASP A 287 -6.91 -10.27 -9.76
C ASP A 287 -6.03 -9.10 -9.30
N HIS A 288 -5.72 -8.17 -10.22
CA HIS A 288 -4.94 -6.96 -9.91
C HIS A 288 -5.87 -5.84 -9.42
N ALA A 289 -5.52 -5.19 -8.30
CA ALA A 289 -6.30 -4.05 -7.78
C ALA A 289 -6.13 -2.75 -8.60
N TRP A 290 -5.16 -2.68 -9.52
CA TRP A 290 -4.86 -1.50 -10.33
C TRP A 290 -4.80 -0.20 -9.51
N HIS A 291 -4.00 -0.19 -8.45
CA HIS A 291 -3.83 1.01 -7.63
C HIS A 291 -3.06 2.08 -8.39
N LEU A 292 -1.99 1.69 -9.09
CA LEU A 292 -1.17 2.57 -9.90
C LEU A 292 -1.08 2.02 -11.32
N PHE A 293 -1.19 2.90 -12.32
CA PHE A 293 -0.74 2.61 -13.67
C PHE A 293 0.58 3.33 -13.92
N MET A 294 1.61 2.60 -14.27
CA MET A 294 2.95 3.16 -14.39
C MET A 294 3.63 2.70 -15.65
N VAL A 295 4.47 3.58 -16.19
CA VAL A 295 5.35 3.28 -17.31
C VAL A 295 6.80 3.55 -16.94
N ARG A 296 7.73 2.87 -17.60
CA ARG A 296 9.15 3.20 -17.59
C ARG A 296 9.47 4.07 -18.80
N VAL A 297 10.19 5.15 -18.55
CA VAL A 297 10.66 6.08 -19.57
C VAL A 297 12.14 5.79 -19.80
N ASP A 298 12.44 5.17 -20.93
CA ASP A 298 13.82 4.90 -21.33
C ASP A 298 14.34 6.03 -22.21
N ALA A 299 15.31 6.79 -21.72
CA ALA A 299 15.80 8.00 -22.38
C ALA A 299 16.32 7.73 -23.80
N GLU A 300 16.97 6.58 -24.01
CA GLU A 300 17.49 6.18 -25.33
C GLU A 300 16.36 5.92 -26.34
N ARG A 301 15.22 5.40 -25.88
CA ARG A 301 14.09 5.04 -26.74
C ARG A 301 13.07 6.17 -26.90
N CYS A 302 12.90 6.99 -25.86
CA CYS A 302 11.95 8.09 -25.83
C CYS A 302 12.55 9.42 -26.33
N GLY A 303 13.88 9.57 -26.28
CA GLY A 303 14.59 10.82 -26.57
C GLY A 303 14.55 11.84 -25.41
N PHE A 304 14.02 11.45 -24.25
CA PHE A 304 13.99 12.25 -23.02
C PHE A 304 13.84 11.35 -21.80
N ASP A 305 14.28 11.84 -20.64
CA ASP A 305 14.16 11.12 -19.38
C ASP A 305 12.77 11.27 -18.72
N ARG A 306 12.60 10.55 -17.61
CA ARG A 306 11.37 10.53 -16.83
C ARG A 306 11.00 11.91 -16.29
N ASP A 307 11.96 12.66 -15.76
CA ASP A 307 11.71 13.97 -15.14
C ASP A 307 11.27 14.99 -16.20
N THR A 308 11.88 14.96 -17.38
CA THR A 308 11.47 15.75 -18.54
C THR A 308 10.05 15.39 -18.99
N LEU A 309 9.70 14.09 -19.05
CA LEU A 309 8.34 13.67 -19.37
C LEU A 309 7.32 14.25 -18.38
N MET A 310 7.56 14.10 -17.08
CA MET A 310 6.66 14.60 -16.04
C MET A 310 6.46 16.11 -16.13
N ALA A 311 7.54 16.87 -16.38
CA ALA A 311 7.47 18.32 -16.57
C ALA A 311 6.63 18.71 -17.80
N ARG A 312 6.81 18.00 -18.93
CA ARG A 312 6.07 18.24 -20.17
C ARG A 312 4.59 17.86 -20.05
N LEU A 313 4.26 16.72 -19.43
CA LEU A 313 2.88 16.34 -19.13
C LEU A 313 2.19 17.35 -18.22
N LYS A 314 2.90 17.88 -17.21
CA LYS A 314 2.38 18.95 -16.35
C LYS A 314 2.04 20.22 -17.14
N ALA A 315 2.88 20.60 -18.11
CA ALA A 315 2.60 21.74 -18.99
C ALA A 315 1.35 21.51 -19.88
N LEU A 316 1.02 20.25 -20.18
CA LEU A 316 -0.22 19.85 -20.87
C LEU A 316 -1.42 19.65 -19.91
N GLY A 317 -1.25 20.04 -18.63
CA GLY A 317 -2.30 19.96 -17.61
C GLY A 317 -2.57 18.53 -17.11
N ILE A 318 -1.58 17.64 -17.19
CA ILE A 318 -1.68 16.24 -16.73
C ILE A 318 -0.74 16.03 -15.54
N GLY A 319 -1.31 15.66 -14.39
CA GLY A 319 -0.58 15.29 -13.19
C GLY A 319 0.04 13.90 -13.30
N THR A 320 1.26 13.74 -12.77
CA THR A 320 1.97 12.46 -12.73
C THR A 320 2.57 12.24 -11.35
N GLY A 321 2.88 10.98 -11.02
CA GLY A 321 3.50 10.59 -9.76
C GLY A 321 4.83 9.86 -9.96
N LEU A 322 5.59 9.71 -8.86
CA LEU A 322 6.79 8.89 -8.78
C LEU A 322 6.64 7.89 -7.64
N HIS A 323 6.38 6.63 -7.98
CA HIS A 323 6.21 5.55 -7.01
C HIS A 323 7.17 4.42 -7.37
N PHE A 324 8.34 4.30 -6.75
CA PHE A 324 8.97 5.20 -5.80
C PHE A 324 10.42 5.41 -6.24
N ARG A 325 11.03 6.48 -5.72
CA ARG A 325 12.49 6.53 -5.65
C ARG A 325 12.98 5.39 -4.78
N ALA A 326 13.98 4.65 -5.25
CA ALA A 326 14.64 3.59 -4.50
C ALA A 326 15.04 4.08 -3.11
N ALA A 327 14.44 3.52 -2.07
CA ALA A 327 14.56 4.05 -0.72
C ALA A 327 16.00 4.06 -0.19
N HIS A 328 16.81 3.05 -0.51
CA HIS A 328 18.24 3.01 -0.14
C HIS A 328 19.05 4.19 -0.71
N THR A 329 18.59 4.84 -1.77
CA THR A 329 19.28 6.01 -2.37
C THR A 329 18.93 7.33 -1.69
N GLN A 330 17.91 7.36 -0.83
CA GLN A 330 17.55 8.53 -0.03
C GLN A 330 18.66 8.84 0.97
N LYS A 331 18.81 10.12 1.35
CA LYS A 331 19.97 10.60 2.14
C LYS A 331 20.28 9.72 3.36
N PHE A 332 19.30 9.52 4.23
CA PHE A 332 19.46 8.74 5.47
C PHE A 332 19.98 7.33 5.19
N TYR A 333 19.31 6.59 4.30
CA TYR A 333 19.67 5.22 3.98
C TYR A 333 20.98 5.11 3.20
N ARG A 334 21.26 6.04 2.29
CA ARG A 334 22.52 6.05 1.54
C ARG A 334 23.73 6.30 2.45
N GLU A 335 23.60 7.17 3.44
CA GLU A 335 24.67 7.44 4.40
C GLU A 335 24.86 6.28 5.39
N ARG A 336 23.78 5.59 5.76
CA ARG A 336 23.81 4.43 6.66
C ARG A 336 24.25 3.13 5.99
N TYR A 337 23.89 2.94 4.72
CA TYR A 337 24.15 1.74 3.91
C TYR A 337 24.91 2.10 2.61
N PRO A 338 26.12 2.71 2.68
CA PRO A 338 26.79 3.31 1.52
C PRO A 338 27.21 2.30 0.45
N GLN A 339 27.34 1.01 0.81
CA GLN A 339 27.74 -0.06 -0.09
C GLN A 339 26.55 -0.79 -0.73
N LEU A 340 25.32 -0.52 -0.29
CA LEU A 340 24.14 -1.20 -0.83
C LEU A 340 23.92 -0.79 -2.28
N ARG A 341 23.83 -1.79 -3.17
CA ARG A 341 23.50 -1.63 -4.59
C ARG A 341 22.40 -2.61 -4.95
N LEU A 342 21.34 -2.11 -5.55
CA LEU A 342 20.16 -2.89 -5.93
C LEU A 342 19.83 -2.56 -7.39
N PRO A 343 20.52 -3.16 -8.36
CA PRO A 343 20.55 -2.69 -9.74
C PRO A 343 19.18 -2.64 -10.41
N HIS A 344 18.26 -3.59 -10.14
CA HIS A 344 16.92 -3.55 -10.73
C HIS A 344 16.05 -2.47 -10.10
N THR A 345 16.14 -2.29 -8.78
CA THR A 345 15.49 -1.20 -8.03
C THR A 345 15.99 0.17 -8.52
N GLU A 346 17.31 0.35 -8.61
CA GLU A 346 17.94 1.60 -9.08
C GLU A 346 17.54 1.91 -10.53
N TRP A 347 17.62 0.92 -11.42
CA TRP A 347 17.24 1.07 -12.83
C TRP A 347 15.78 1.50 -12.99
N ASN A 348 14.88 0.88 -12.22
CA ASN A 348 13.46 1.23 -12.22
C ASN A 348 13.20 2.60 -11.60
N SER A 349 13.74 2.90 -10.42
CA SER A 349 13.59 4.19 -9.73
C SER A 349 13.90 5.39 -10.64
N ALA A 350 14.91 5.28 -11.49
CA ALA A 350 15.29 6.32 -12.45
C ALA A 350 14.29 6.52 -13.60
N ARG A 351 13.41 5.55 -13.88
CA ARG A 351 12.57 5.49 -15.09
C ARG A 351 11.07 5.51 -14.83
N LEU A 352 10.61 5.21 -13.63
CA LEU A 352 9.18 5.08 -13.32
C LEU A 352 8.44 6.42 -13.40
N CYS A 353 7.41 6.50 -14.23
CA CYS A 353 6.42 7.58 -14.26
C CYS A 353 5.04 6.96 -13.99
N THR A 354 4.36 7.41 -12.94
CA THR A 354 2.99 7.00 -12.65
C THR A 354 2.02 7.94 -13.37
N LEU A 355 1.17 7.38 -14.21
CA LEU A 355 0.13 8.10 -14.95
C LEU A 355 -1.15 8.21 -14.10
N PRO A 356 -2.05 9.16 -14.42
CA PRO A 356 -3.35 9.24 -13.80
C PRO A 356 -4.13 7.92 -13.88
N LEU A 357 -4.58 7.43 -12.72
CA LEU A 357 -5.50 6.30 -12.62
C LEU A 357 -6.36 6.46 -11.36
N PHE A 358 -7.63 6.80 -11.53
CA PHE A 358 -8.64 6.84 -10.47
C PHE A 358 -10.04 6.58 -11.04
N PRO A 359 -11.00 6.09 -10.24
CA PRO A 359 -12.29 5.58 -10.75
C PRO A 359 -13.09 6.60 -11.55
N ASP A 360 -13.07 7.88 -11.13
CA ASP A 360 -13.85 8.94 -11.75
C ASP A 360 -13.29 9.43 -13.10
N MET A 361 -12.14 8.91 -13.56
CA MET A 361 -11.65 9.20 -14.90
C MET A 361 -12.61 8.68 -15.96
N SER A 362 -12.85 9.49 -16.97
CA SER A 362 -13.49 9.07 -18.21
C SER A 362 -12.51 8.32 -19.12
N GLU A 363 -13.03 7.65 -20.15
CA GLU A 363 -12.18 7.08 -21.20
C GLU A 363 -11.43 8.17 -21.98
N ALA A 364 -12.07 9.33 -22.17
CA ALA A 364 -11.46 10.48 -22.83
C ALA A 364 -10.26 11.05 -22.03
N ASP A 365 -10.26 10.91 -20.69
CA ASP A 365 -9.10 11.28 -19.87
C ASP A 365 -7.90 10.37 -20.16
N VAL A 366 -8.12 9.07 -20.34
CA VAL A 366 -7.07 8.12 -20.74
C VAL A 366 -6.56 8.47 -22.15
N ASP A 367 -7.47 8.72 -23.09
CA ASP A 367 -7.11 9.10 -24.46
C ASP A 367 -6.31 10.41 -24.50
N ARG A 368 -6.65 11.39 -23.64
CA ARG A 368 -5.90 12.63 -23.47
C ARG A 368 -4.46 12.37 -23.01
N VAL A 369 -4.27 11.49 -22.01
CA VAL A 369 -2.93 11.12 -21.53
C VAL A 369 -2.14 10.41 -22.63
N VAL A 370 -2.74 9.43 -23.30
CA VAL A 370 -2.11 8.68 -24.40
C VAL A 370 -1.72 9.60 -25.55
N SER A 371 -2.63 10.49 -25.98
CA SER A 371 -2.37 11.46 -27.04
C SER A 371 -1.20 12.38 -26.68
N ALA A 372 -1.18 12.89 -25.44
CA ALA A 372 -0.06 13.69 -24.94
C ALA A 372 1.27 12.91 -24.98
N LEU A 373 1.28 11.64 -24.55
CA LEU A 373 2.47 10.79 -24.62
C LEU A 373 2.98 10.64 -26.06
N PHE A 374 2.09 10.42 -27.03
CA PHE A 374 2.47 10.30 -28.43
C PHE A 374 2.99 11.59 -29.04
N SER A 375 2.31 12.72 -28.82
CA SER A 375 2.77 14.02 -29.31
C SER A 375 4.17 14.37 -28.77
N LEU A 376 4.47 14.01 -27.52
CA LEU A 376 5.80 14.22 -26.93
C LEU A 376 6.88 13.34 -27.55
N LEU A 377 6.56 12.09 -27.91
CA LEU A 377 7.49 11.21 -28.65
C LEU A 377 7.77 11.74 -30.06
N GLU A 378 6.74 12.17 -30.78
CA GLU A 378 6.88 12.73 -32.13
C GLU A 378 7.74 14.00 -32.11
N ALA A 379 7.46 14.93 -31.20
CA ALA A 379 8.26 16.14 -31.03
C ALA A 379 9.74 15.84 -30.74
N SER A 380 10.02 14.77 -29.98
CA SER A 380 11.40 14.36 -29.69
C SER A 380 12.13 13.78 -30.89
N ARG A 381 11.43 13.09 -31.81
CA ARG A 381 12.01 12.54 -33.04
C ARG A 381 12.33 13.60 -34.10
N VAL A 382 11.63 14.74 -34.05
CA VAL A 382 11.86 15.87 -34.97
C VAL A 382 12.99 16.78 -34.48
N ALA A 383 13.26 16.80 -33.18
CA ALA A 383 14.26 17.67 -32.56
C ALA A 383 15.67 17.07 -32.47
N GLY A 384 15.81 15.74 -32.64
CA GLY A 384 17.08 15.02 -32.69
C GLY A 384 17.39 14.56 -34.11
#